data_AF-A0A2M7NYB1-F1
#
_entry.id   AF-A0A2M7NYB1-F1
#
_cell.length_a   1.000
_cell.length_b   1.000
_cell.length_c   1.000
_cell.angle_alpha   90.00
_cell.angle_beta   90.00
_cell.angle_gamma   90.00
#
_symmetry.space_group_name_H-M   'P 1'
#
loop_
_entity.id
_entity.type
_entity.pdbx_description
1 polymer ?
#
loop_
_entity_poly.entity_id
_entity_poly.type
_entity_poly.pdbx_seq_one_letter_code
_entity_poly.pdbx_strand_id
1 'polypeptide(L)'
;LDADTGKAHLAVKAAFTVTFGFPKKGLFIGAGAELSGSVRCADIGLRAPARKSALYMTSPRDLARKIPVRNSRSHKYTSGHALIFTGAMKGAASLAGLGALRAGAGLVTFAGAGMKDFPEAIVIDYKTDFLKYIRDKNVRSIVFGPGFGRDNSEKAAVILETLSKTDIP
;
A
#
# COMPACT_ATOMS: atom_id res chain seq x y z
N LEU A 1 18.76 -14.97 -18.91
CA LEU A 1 17.87 -14.05 -18.16
C LEU A 1 17.96 -12.70 -18.83
N ASP A 2 16.84 -12.17 -19.29
CA ASP A 2 16.76 -10.84 -19.90
C ASP A 2 16.87 -9.76 -18.81
N ALA A 3 17.85 -8.86 -18.97
CA ALA A 3 18.22 -7.87 -17.95
C ALA A 3 17.17 -6.77 -17.75
N ASP A 4 16.26 -6.59 -18.70
CA ASP A 4 15.21 -5.58 -18.64
C ASP A 4 13.87 -6.16 -18.21
N THR A 5 13.49 -7.32 -18.72
CA THR A 5 12.13 -7.84 -18.52
C THR A 5 12.05 -8.89 -17.42
N GLY A 6 13.19 -9.46 -17.02
CA GLY A 6 13.23 -10.58 -16.08
C GLY A 6 12.69 -11.89 -16.67
N LYS A 7 12.47 -11.95 -17.99
CA LYS A 7 12.08 -13.17 -18.70
C LYS A 7 13.29 -14.11 -18.85
N ALA A 8 13.03 -15.41 -18.78
CA ALA A 8 14.04 -16.43 -18.99
C ALA A 8 13.42 -17.63 -19.73
N HIS A 9 14.16 -18.17 -20.71
CA HIS A 9 13.82 -19.44 -21.37
C HIS A 9 14.77 -20.54 -20.90
N LEU A 10 16.07 -20.34 -21.05
CA LEU A 10 17.12 -21.13 -20.42
C LEU A 10 18.06 -20.18 -19.68
N ALA A 11 18.19 -20.35 -18.37
CA ALA A 11 18.98 -19.46 -17.53
C ALA A 11 19.58 -20.21 -16.34
N VAL A 12 20.74 -19.74 -15.89
CA VAL A 12 21.40 -20.22 -14.67
C VAL A 12 20.55 -19.81 -13.46
N LYS A 13 20.33 -20.77 -12.55
CA LYS A 13 19.84 -20.47 -11.20
C LYS A 13 21.05 -20.27 -10.29
N ALA A 14 21.40 -19.01 -10.06
CA ALA A 14 22.57 -18.64 -9.27
C ALA A 14 22.21 -18.58 -7.77
N ALA A 15 23.14 -19.01 -6.91
CA ALA A 15 23.07 -18.73 -5.47
C ALA A 15 23.44 -17.25 -5.18
N PHE A 16 24.33 -16.68 -6.00
CA PHE A 16 24.86 -15.34 -5.86
C PHE A 16 25.16 -14.73 -7.24
N THR A 17 24.81 -13.45 -7.43
CA THR A 17 25.03 -12.71 -8.67
C THR A 17 25.77 -11.41 -8.37
N VAL A 18 26.87 -11.16 -9.06
CA VAL A 18 27.53 -9.84 -9.09
C VAL A 18 27.08 -9.10 -10.35
N THR A 19 26.64 -7.86 -10.20
CA THR A 19 26.37 -6.96 -11.32
C THR A 19 27.18 -5.67 -11.18
N PHE A 20 27.43 -4.96 -12.27
CA PHE A 20 28.40 -3.85 -12.27
C PHE A 20 27.73 -2.49 -12.50
N GLY A 21 28.19 -1.47 -11.77
CA GLY A 21 27.72 -0.09 -11.89
C GLY A 21 26.36 0.13 -11.23
N PHE A 22 25.28 -0.31 -11.89
CA PHE A 22 23.91 -0.19 -11.39
C PHE A 22 23.16 -1.51 -11.49
N PRO A 23 22.22 -1.80 -10.56
CA PRO A 23 21.38 -3.00 -10.62
C PRO A 23 20.50 -2.98 -11.88
N LYS A 24 20.30 -4.15 -12.48
CA LYS A 24 19.44 -4.33 -13.65
C LYS A 24 18.09 -4.85 -13.18
N LYS A 25 17.00 -4.23 -13.64
CA LYS A 25 15.65 -4.51 -13.14
C LYS A 25 15.23 -5.96 -13.32
N GLY A 26 15.65 -6.59 -14.43
CA GLY A 26 15.41 -7.99 -14.73
C GLY A 26 16.01 -8.99 -13.74
N LEU A 27 16.90 -8.56 -12.83
CA LEU A 27 17.39 -9.40 -11.73
C LEU A 27 16.41 -9.50 -10.56
N PHE A 28 15.40 -8.62 -10.48
CA PHE A 28 14.50 -8.48 -9.33
C PHE A 28 13.02 -8.70 -9.67
N ILE A 29 12.70 -8.92 -10.95
CA ILE A 29 11.32 -9.10 -11.43
C ILE A 29 11.22 -10.38 -12.27
N GLY A 30 9.99 -10.87 -12.45
CA GLY A 30 9.73 -12.08 -13.24
C GLY A 30 10.54 -13.26 -12.73
N ALA A 31 11.10 -14.05 -13.64
CA ALA A 31 11.95 -15.19 -13.30
C ALA A 31 13.27 -14.78 -12.64
N GLY A 32 13.76 -13.56 -12.90
CA GLY A 32 15.02 -13.08 -12.34
C GLY A 32 15.03 -13.00 -10.82
N ALA A 33 13.88 -12.68 -10.19
CA ALA A 33 13.76 -12.61 -8.73
C ALA A 33 14.11 -13.93 -8.04
N GLU A 34 13.86 -15.07 -8.70
CA GLU A 34 14.15 -16.41 -8.19
C GLU A 34 15.48 -16.96 -8.69
N LEU A 35 15.88 -16.57 -9.91
CA LEU A 35 17.07 -17.13 -10.58
C LEU A 35 18.37 -16.42 -10.20
N SER A 36 18.31 -15.16 -9.74
CA SER A 36 19.52 -14.35 -9.50
C SER A 36 20.15 -14.56 -8.13
N GLY A 37 19.45 -15.24 -7.21
CA GLY A 37 19.92 -15.45 -5.83
C GLY A 37 20.23 -14.13 -5.12
N SER A 38 21.27 -14.12 -4.30
CA SER A 38 21.74 -12.89 -3.64
C SER A 38 22.48 -11.99 -4.64
N VAL A 39 21.92 -10.82 -4.95
CA VAL A 39 22.51 -9.87 -5.90
C VAL A 39 23.36 -8.83 -5.18
N ARG A 40 24.61 -8.63 -5.61
CA ARG A 40 25.45 -7.47 -5.21
C ARG A 40 25.89 -6.64 -6.41
N CYS A 41 25.75 -5.32 -6.28
CA CYS A 41 26.27 -4.39 -7.26
C CYS A 41 27.70 -4.00 -6.91
N ALA A 42 28.66 -4.37 -7.74
CA ALA A 42 30.03 -3.90 -7.65
C ALA A 42 30.14 -2.50 -8.27
N ASP A 43 30.71 -1.58 -7.51
CA ASP A 43 31.12 -0.28 -8.03
C ASP A 43 32.35 -0.45 -8.92
N ILE A 44 32.26 0.11 -10.13
CA ILE A 44 33.32 0.05 -11.15
C ILE A 44 33.73 1.46 -11.59
N GLY A 45 33.44 2.48 -10.78
CA GLY A 45 33.81 3.87 -11.05
C GLY A 45 32.91 4.60 -12.04
N LEU A 46 31.71 4.06 -12.32
CA LEU A 46 30.73 4.76 -13.15
C LEU A 46 30.09 5.92 -12.39
N ARG A 47 30.07 7.10 -13.00
CA ARG A 47 29.32 8.23 -12.48
C ARG A 47 27.82 7.96 -12.58
N ALA A 48 27.06 8.48 -11.61
CA ALA A 48 25.61 8.47 -11.69
C ALA A 48 25.15 9.14 -13.00
N PRO A 49 24.16 8.57 -13.70
CA PRO A 49 23.64 9.18 -14.92
C PRO A 49 23.09 10.58 -14.62
N ALA A 50 23.38 11.54 -15.50
CA ALA A 50 22.94 12.93 -15.34
C ALA A 50 21.40 13.04 -15.30
N ARG A 51 20.71 12.13 -15.99
CA ARG A 51 19.26 12.01 -15.96
C ARG A 51 18.83 11.07 -14.83
N LYS A 52 17.85 11.49 -14.05
CA LYS A 52 17.15 10.63 -13.09
C LYS A 52 16.62 9.38 -13.80
N SER A 53 16.87 8.22 -13.19
CA SER A 53 16.26 6.96 -13.62
C SER A 53 14.74 7.03 -13.49
N ALA A 54 14.02 6.31 -14.35
CA ALA A 54 12.58 6.09 -14.21
C ALA A 54 12.25 5.02 -13.14
N LEU A 55 13.25 4.25 -12.72
CA LEU A 55 13.10 3.15 -11.77
C LEU A 55 14.18 3.20 -10.68
N TYR A 56 13.75 2.99 -9.45
CA TYR A 56 14.62 2.91 -8.27
C TYR A 56 14.27 1.68 -7.45
N MET A 57 15.28 1.09 -6.81
CA MET A 57 15.07 0.10 -5.77
C MET A 57 14.90 0.83 -4.45
N THR A 58 13.79 0.60 -3.76
CA THR A 58 13.54 1.17 -2.44
C THR A 58 14.46 0.53 -1.41
N SER A 59 15.09 1.36 -0.59
CA SER A 59 15.91 0.97 0.54
C SER A 59 15.27 1.42 1.86
N PRO A 60 15.66 0.83 3.00
CA PRO A 60 15.22 1.31 4.32
C PRO A 60 15.48 2.81 4.54
N ARG A 61 16.56 3.35 3.96
CA ARG A 61 16.90 4.78 4.04
C ARG A 61 15.84 5.66 3.35
N ASP A 62 15.23 5.19 2.28
CA ASP A 62 14.18 5.93 1.55
C ASP A 62 12.89 6.01 2.36
N LEU A 63 12.59 4.98 3.17
CA LEU A 63 11.44 4.97 4.07
C LEU A 63 11.69 5.75 5.36
N ALA A 64 12.89 5.66 5.93
CA ALA A 64 13.21 6.27 7.23
C ALA A 64 12.88 7.77 7.29
N ARG A 65 13.04 8.49 6.17
CA ARG A 65 12.72 9.93 6.08
C ARG A 65 11.24 10.23 5.82
N LYS A 66 10.46 9.22 5.39
CA LYS A 66 9.04 9.36 5.04
C LYS A 66 8.10 8.92 6.16
N ILE A 67 8.58 8.13 7.12
CA ILE A 67 7.79 7.70 8.28
C ILE A 67 7.55 8.91 9.19
N PRO A 68 6.28 9.28 9.47
CA PRO A 68 5.98 10.41 10.35
C PRO A 68 6.48 10.17 11.78
N VAL A 69 7.17 11.15 12.36
CA VAL A 69 7.59 11.12 13.77
C VAL A 69 6.49 11.71 14.64
N ARG A 70 6.05 10.97 15.66
CA ARG A 70 5.09 11.47 16.66
C ARG A 70 5.83 12.21 17.77
N ASN A 71 5.35 13.39 18.14
CA ASN A 71 5.86 14.17 19.27
C ASN A 71 4.91 14.09 20.48
N SER A 72 5.30 14.68 21.61
CA SER A 72 4.51 14.67 22.85
C SER A 72 3.14 15.34 22.75
N ARG A 73 2.90 16.16 21.72
CA ARG A 73 1.62 16.83 21.46
C ARG A 73 0.75 16.07 20.46
N SER A 74 1.21 14.93 19.95
CA SER A 74 0.48 14.13 18.97
C SER A 74 -0.71 13.42 19.61
N HIS A 75 -1.84 13.42 18.92
CA HIS A 75 -3.05 12.72 19.34
C HIS A 75 -3.69 11.95 18.19
N LYS A 76 -4.78 11.23 18.47
CA LYS A 76 -5.44 10.34 17.49
C LYS A 76 -5.80 11.04 16.17
N TYR A 77 -6.26 12.29 16.23
CA TYR A 77 -6.59 13.07 15.03
C TYR A 77 -5.38 13.62 14.25
N THR A 78 -4.24 13.90 14.90
CA THR A 78 -3.03 14.36 14.17
C THR A 78 -2.37 13.22 13.39
N SER A 79 -2.54 11.98 13.86
CA SER A 79 -2.01 10.76 13.24
C SER A 79 -2.86 10.26 12.05
N GLY A 80 -3.89 11.01 11.66
CA GLY A 80 -4.79 10.66 10.57
C GLY A 80 -5.80 9.57 10.93
N HIS A 81 -6.87 9.54 10.14
CA HIS A 81 -7.96 8.59 10.29
C HIS A 81 -8.16 7.84 8.97
N ALA A 82 -8.13 6.51 9.03
CA ALA A 82 -8.42 5.64 7.89
C ALA A 82 -9.87 5.16 7.93
N LEU A 83 -10.61 5.42 6.86
CA LEU A 83 -11.95 4.90 6.63
C LEU A 83 -11.85 3.68 5.70
N ILE A 84 -12.32 2.52 6.13
CA ILE A 84 -12.19 1.26 5.39
C ILE A 84 -13.58 0.73 5.10
N PHE A 85 -13.90 0.52 3.83
CA PHE A 85 -15.16 -0.09 3.45
C PHE A 85 -15.13 -1.60 3.67
N THR A 86 -16.11 -2.14 4.39
CA THR A 86 -16.20 -3.57 4.66
C THR A 86 -16.89 -4.30 3.52
N GLY A 87 -16.11 -5.08 2.77
CA GLY A 87 -16.61 -5.95 1.72
C GLY A 87 -17.36 -7.19 2.24
N ALA A 88 -17.66 -8.12 1.33
CA ALA A 88 -18.19 -9.44 1.66
C ALA A 88 -17.24 -10.25 2.57
N MET A 89 -15.92 -10.19 2.34
CA MET A 89 -14.93 -10.89 3.16
C MET A 89 -14.38 -9.98 4.27
N LYS A 90 -15.04 -10.00 5.42
CA LYS A 90 -14.71 -9.18 6.60
C LYS A 90 -13.25 -9.30 7.04
N GLY A 91 -12.67 -10.51 6.97
CA GLY A 91 -11.26 -10.73 7.33
C GLY A 91 -10.28 -9.87 6.52
N ALA A 92 -10.57 -9.59 5.24
CA ALA A 92 -9.75 -8.71 4.43
C ALA A 92 -9.81 -7.26 4.93
N ALA A 93 -11.00 -6.79 5.32
CA ALA A 93 -11.15 -5.48 5.95
C ALA A 93 -10.41 -5.42 7.30
N SER A 94 -10.54 -6.45 8.15
CA SER A 94 -9.82 -6.53 9.42
C SER A 94 -8.30 -6.42 9.25
N LEU A 95 -7.73 -7.14 8.26
CA LEU A 95 -6.31 -7.06 7.95
C LEU A 95 -5.89 -5.66 7.47
N ALA A 96 -6.71 -5.01 6.64
CA ALA A 96 -6.47 -3.64 6.21
C ALA A 96 -6.49 -2.66 7.40
N GLY A 97 -7.45 -2.79 8.32
CA GLY A 97 -7.54 -1.97 9.52
C GLY A 97 -6.37 -2.17 10.47
N LEU A 98 -5.98 -3.43 10.71
CA LEU A 98 -4.80 -3.73 11.53
C LEU A 98 -3.52 -3.19 10.88
N GLY A 99 -3.40 -3.31 9.56
CA GLY A 99 -2.32 -2.71 8.79
C GLY A 99 -2.24 -1.19 8.97
N ALA A 100 -3.38 -0.51 8.88
CA ALA A 100 -3.46 0.94 9.10
C ALA A 100 -3.04 1.34 10.53
N LEU A 101 -3.53 0.64 11.56
CA LEU A 101 -3.13 0.88 12.95
C LEU A 101 -1.63 0.64 13.16
N ARG A 102 -1.09 -0.47 12.63
CA ARG A 102 0.35 -0.79 12.73
C ARG A 102 1.22 0.20 11.95
N ALA A 103 0.73 0.74 10.85
CA ALA A 103 1.40 1.80 10.10
C ALA A 103 1.35 3.17 10.79
N GLY A 104 0.58 3.31 11.87
CA GLY A 104 0.51 4.53 12.67
C GLY A 104 -0.70 5.43 12.38
N ALA A 105 -1.79 4.91 11.81
CA ALA A 105 -3.07 5.62 11.84
C ALA A 105 -3.50 5.85 13.30
N GLY A 106 -4.07 7.02 13.59
CA GLY A 106 -4.59 7.33 14.92
C GLY A 106 -6.02 6.84 15.15
N LEU A 107 -6.79 6.71 14.07
CA LEU A 107 -8.14 6.17 14.08
C LEU A 107 -8.36 5.26 12.87
N VAL A 108 -9.16 4.22 13.06
CA VAL A 108 -9.69 3.37 11.99
C VAL A 108 -11.20 3.27 12.16
N THR A 109 -11.93 3.51 11.08
CA THR A 109 -13.37 3.29 11.01
C THR A 109 -13.68 2.31 9.89
N PHE A 110 -14.49 1.30 10.19
CA PHE A 110 -15.08 0.41 9.21
C PHE A 110 -16.47 0.91 8.80
N ALA A 111 -16.66 1.17 7.52
CA ALA A 111 -17.96 1.46 6.93
C ALA A 111 -18.59 0.15 6.45
N GLY A 112 -19.53 -0.39 7.22
CA GLY A 112 -20.21 -1.66 6.96
C GLY A 112 -20.52 -2.44 8.23
N ALA A 113 -21.17 -3.60 8.08
CA ALA A 113 -21.65 -4.39 9.21
C ALA A 113 -20.71 -5.55 9.59
N GLY A 114 -20.80 -5.96 10.85
CA GLY A 114 -20.31 -7.26 11.31
C GLY A 114 -18.82 -7.36 11.58
N MET A 115 -18.16 -6.23 11.89
CA MET A 115 -16.80 -6.16 12.43
C MET A 115 -16.85 -6.27 13.96
N LYS A 116 -17.20 -7.46 14.48
CA LYS A 116 -17.40 -7.66 15.94
C LYS A 116 -16.08 -7.89 16.70
N ASP A 117 -15.05 -8.39 16.02
CA ASP A 117 -13.79 -8.81 16.65
C ASP A 117 -12.67 -7.76 16.54
N PHE A 118 -13.04 -6.48 16.42
CA PHE A 118 -12.08 -5.38 16.22
C PHE A 118 -12.41 -4.19 17.15
N PRO A 119 -12.21 -4.35 18.47
CA PRO A 119 -12.66 -3.38 19.48
C PRO A 119 -11.98 -2.00 19.38
N GLU A 120 -10.80 -1.93 18.76
CA GLU A 120 -10.06 -0.68 18.57
C GLU A 120 -10.59 0.18 17.41
N ALA A 121 -11.49 -0.36 16.58
CA ALA A 121 -12.05 0.36 15.44
C ALA A 121 -13.50 0.79 15.69
N ILE A 122 -13.85 1.91 15.08
CA ILE A 122 -15.22 2.39 15.01
C ILE A 122 -15.91 1.64 13.87
N VAL A 123 -17.16 1.21 14.07
CA VAL A 123 -17.96 0.57 13.02
C VAL A 123 -19.17 1.44 12.76
N ILE A 124 -19.41 1.80 11.50
CA ILE A 124 -20.53 2.66 11.09
C ILE A 124 -21.35 1.99 10.00
N ASP A 125 -22.61 2.39 9.87
CA ASP A 125 -23.40 2.03 8.71
C ASP A 125 -22.99 2.91 7.52
N TYR A 126 -22.58 2.26 6.43
CA TYR A 126 -22.14 2.95 5.23
C TYR A 126 -23.30 3.63 4.48
N LYS A 127 -24.55 3.20 4.69
CA LYS A 127 -25.71 3.83 4.02
C LYS A 127 -26.03 5.20 4.62
N THR A 128 -25.82 5.37 5.93
CA THR A 128 -26.20 6.59 6.66
C THR A 128 -25.04 7.52 6.94
N ASP A 129 -23.89 6.98 7.37
CA ASP A 129 -22.82 7.78 7.96
C ASP A 129 -21.63 7.99 7.03
N PHE A 130 -21.55 7.26 5.92
CA PHE A 130 -20.35 7.26 5.06
C PHE A 130 -20.00 8.65 4.53
N LEU A 131 -21.00 9.38 4.02
CA LEU A 131 -20.84 10.77 3.53
C LEU A 131 -20.28 11.71 4.60
N LYS A 132 -20.68 11.53 5.87
CA LYS A 132 -20.21 12.35 6.99
C LYS A 132 -18.72 12.14 7.24
N TYR A 133 -18.26 10.88 7.21
CA TYR A 133 -16.85 10.57 7.44
C TYR A 133 -15.97 10.97 6.26
N ILE A 134 -16.46 10.83 5.03
CA ILE A 134 -15.73 11.31 3.84
C ILE A 134 -15.46 12.81 3.90
N ARG A 135 -16.43 13.59 4.39
CA ARG A 135 -16.31 15.05 4.54
C ARG A 135 -15.51 15.47 5.76
N ASP A 136 -15.15 14.55 6.66
CA ASP A 136 -14.34 14.85 7.83
C ASP A 136 -12.87 15.04 7.42
N LYS A 137 -12.35 16.25 7.61
CA LYS A 137 -10.95 16.61 7.34
C LYS A 137 -9.91 15.73 8.06
N ASN A 138 -10.30 15.01 9.11
CA ASN A 138 -9.41 14.09 9.81
C ASN A 138 -9.27 12.75 9.08
N VAL A 139 -10.25 12.37 8.25
CA VAL A 139 -10.18 11.19 7.36
C VAL A 139 -9.23 11.51 6.23
N ARG A 140 -8.01 10.97 6.31
CA ARG A 140 -6.93 11.22 5.36
C ARG A 140 -6.80 10.15 4.29
N SER A 141 -7.44 9.00 4.49
CA SER A 141 -7.40 7.89 3.57
C SER A 141 -8.70 7.11 3.61
N ILE A 142 -9.21 6.76 2.44
CA ILE A 142 -10.37 5.90 2.28
C ILE A 142 -9.92 4.65 1.52
N VAL A 143 -10.27 3.47 2.01
CA VAL A 143 -9.87 2.18 1.44
C VAL A 143 -11.11 1.43 0.97
N PHE A 144 -11.14 1.10 -0.32
CA PHE A 144 -12.13 0.24 -0.95
C PHE A 144 -11.45 -0.99 -1.56
N GLY A 145 -12.20 -2.09 -1.69
CA GLY A 145 -11.71 -3.30 -2.35
C GLY A 145 -11.46 -4.52 -1.47
N PRO A 146 -10.96 -4.41 -0.21
CA PRO A 146 -10.70 -5.58 0.64
C PRO A 146 -11.94 -6.46 0.79
N GLY A 147 -11.90 -7.63 0.15
CA GLY A 147 -13.00 -8.58 0.21
C GLY A 147 -14.31 -8.08 -0.42
N PHE A 148 -14.27 -7.07 -1.31
CA PHE A 148 -15.48 -6.40 -1.80
C PHE A 148 -16.45 -7.35 -2.51
N GLY A 149 -15.95 -8.43 -3.13
CA GLY A 149 -16.78 -9.37 -3.90
C GLY A 149 -17.20 -8.79 -5.25
N ARG A 150 -17.63 -9.66 -6.17
CA ARG A 150 -18.01 -9.26 -7.55
C ARG A 150 -19.49 -8.87 -7.65
N ASP A 151 -20.35 -9.43 -6.80
CA ASP A 151 -21.80 -9.21 -6.82
C ASP A 151 -22.28 -8.12 -5.83
N ASN A 152 -21.43 -7.13 -5.53
CA ASN A 152 -21.78 -6.01 -4.63
C ASN A 152 -22.05 -4.71 -5.42
N SER A 153 -22.72 -4.82 -6.56
CA SER A 153 -23.03 -3.70 -7.46
C SER A 153 -23.81 -2.57 -6.78
N GLU A 154 -24.76 -2.90 -5.92
CA GLU A 154 -25.55 -1.91 -5.15
C GLU A 154 -24.64 -1.07 -4.22
N LYS A 155 -23.73 -1.73 -3.48
CA LYS A 155 -22.76 -1.04 -2.62
C LYS A 155 -21.81 -0.19 -3.43
N ALA A 156 -21.33 -0.71 -4.56
CA ALA A 156 -20.45 0.03 -5.46
C ALA A 156 -21.14 1.28 -6.02
N ALA A 157 -22.42 1.19 -6.40
CA ALA A 157 -23.20 2.31 -6.90
C ALA A 157 -23.34 3.41 -5.84
N VAL A 158 -23.70 3.05 -4.60
CA VAL A 158 -23.79 4.02 -3.49
C VAL A 158 -22.45 4.71 -3.24
N ILE A 159 -21.34 3.97 -3.30
CA ILE A 159 -20.00 4.53 -3.15
C ILE A 159 -19.67 5.50 -4.29
N LEU A 160 -19.87 5.08 -5.54
CA LEU A 160 -19.58 5.90 -6.72
C LEU A 160 -20.42 7.18 -6.74
N GLU A 161 -21.70 7.08 -6.40
CA GLU A 161 -22.60 8.22 -6.25
C GLU A 161 -22.17 9.15 -5.11
N THR A 162 -21.70 8.58 -4.00
CA THR A 162 -21.17 9.35 -2.88
C THR A 162 -19.91 10.12 -3.28
N LEU A 163 -18.97 9.43 -3.95
CA LEU A 163 -17.71 10.00 -4.39
C LEU A 163 -17.91 11.10 -5.45
N SER A 164 -18.87 10.93 -6.37
CA SER A 164 -19.17 11.95 -7.40
C SER A 164 -19.75 13.24 -6.82
N LYS A 165 -20.30 13.20 -5.59
CA LYS A 165 -20.86 14.36 -4.88
C LYS A 165 -19.88 15.00 -3.90
N THR A 166 -18.60 14.64 -3.98
CA THR A 166 -17.57 15.13 -3.07
C THR A 166 -16.32 15.53 -3.84
N ASP A 167 -15.79 16.72 -3.52
CA ASP A 167 -14.49 17.18 -4.00
C ASP A 167 -13.36 16.51 -3.19
N ILE A 168 -13.31 15.17 -3.25
CA ILE A 168 -12.15 14.43 -2.77
C ILE A 168 -11.12 14.49 -3.90
N PRO A 169 -9.89 14.96 -3.64
CA PRO A 169 -8.84 14.91 -4.64
C PRO A 169 -8.53 13.49 -5.11
#